data_AF-A0AAW0IR59-F1
#
_entry.id   AF-A0AAW0IR59-F1
#
_cell.length_a   1.000
_cell.length_b   1.000
_cell.length_c   1.000
_cell.angle_alpha   90.00
_cell.angle_beta   90.00
_cell.angle_gamma   90.00
#
_symmetry.space_group_name_H-M   'P 1'
#
loop_
_entity.id
_entity.type
_entity.pdbx_description
1 polymer ?
#
loop_
_entity_poly.entity_id
_entity_poly.type
_entity_poly.pdbx_seq_one_letter_code
_entity_poly.pdbx_strand_id
1 'polypeptide(L)'
;MANGDVDNVSHDLISLLSSEERDYLVRNNGDQVKISNLIGKTVGLYFSGSWCGPCCHFTPNLVEVYEELLPKGDFEVVFISSDRNDESFNGYLAKMPWLAIPFSDSETRKRLKELFKVRGIPNLIFLDATGKVVTNQGVRIIGEYGVDGYPFTTERINFLKEEEENAKKNQSLSTILVHGSRSHLVSNDGNEVYFWLSTLIALLWSGPVLLNM
;
A
#
# COMPACT_ATOMS: atom_id res chain seq x y z
N MET A 1 -4.07 -8.30 -16.43
CA MET A 1 -3.68 -7.21 -17.33
C MET A 1 -4.65 -6.05 -17.14
N ALA A 2 -4.22 -5.00 -16.45
CA ALA A 2 -4.77 -3.64 -16.51
C ALA A 2 -3.87 -2.73 -15.64
N ASN A 3 -2.62 -2.53 -16.08
CA ASN A 3 -1.92 -1.27 -15.79
C ASN A 3 -2.49 -0.27 -16.80
N GLY A 4 -3.69 0.22 -16.51
CA GLY A 4 -4.32 1.28 -17.28
C GLY A 4 -4.00 2.60 -16.59
N ASP A 5 -3.24 3.43 -17.30
CA ASP A 5 -2.96 4.85 -17.07
C ASP A 5 -3.49 5.42 -15.75
N VAL A 6 -2.59 5.57 -14.78
CA VAL A 6 -2.75 6.65 -13.80
C VAL A 6 -2.46 7.92 -14.59
N ASP A 7 -3.52 8.53 -15.12
CA ASP A 7 -3.44 9.82 -15.80
C ASP A 7 -2.55 10.76 -14.96
N ASN A 8 -1.59 11.43 -15.60
CA ASN A 8 -0.67 12.39 -14.97
C ASN A 8 -1.41 13.68 -14.58
N VAL A 9 -2.51 13.54 -13.86
CA VAL A 9 -3.41 14.60 -13.41
C VAL A 9 -2.98 14.97 -12.00
N SER A 10 -2.45 16.19 -11.88
CA SER A 10 -2.29 16.84 -10.59
C SER A 10 -3.62 17.52 -10.24
N HIS A 11 -4.08 17.28 -9.02
CA HIS A 11 -5.26 17.93 -8.47
C HIS A 11 -4.81 19.07 -7.56
N ASP A 12 -5.36 20.26 -7.77
CA ASP A 12 -5.27 21.32 -6.77
C ASP A 12 -6.05 20.90 -5.52
N LEU A 13 -5.35 20.70 -4.39
CA LEU A 13 -5.95 20.18 -3.16
C LEU A 13 -7.06 21.08 -2.62
N ILE A 14 -6.95 22.40 -2.82
CA ILE A 14 -7.99 23.35 -2.42
C ILE A 14 -9.25 23.02 -3.22
N SER A 15 -9.20 23.11 -4.55
CA SER A 15 -10.33 22.82 -5.44
C SER A 15 -10.87 21.39 -5.27
N LEU A 16 -10.00 20.44 -4.91
CA LEU A 16 -10.37 19.06 -4.70
C LEU A 16 -11.21 18.89 -3.42
N LEU A 17 -10.79 19.51 -2.32
CA LEU A 17 -11.34 19.26 -1.00
C LEU A 17 -12.29 20.36 -0.50
N SER A 18 -12.39 21.51 -1.16
CA SER A 18 -13.30 22.59 -0.79
C SER A 18 -14.68 22.44 -1.44
N SER A 19 -15.62 23.25 -0.97
CA SER A 19 -16.88 23.57 -1.66
C SER A 19 -17.03 25.10 -1.77
N GLU A 20 -18.10 25.59 -2.38
CA GLU A 20 -18.35 27.05 -2.49
C GLU A 20 -18.39 27.75 -1.13
N GLU A 21 -18.84 27.05 -0.08
CA GLU A 21 -19.05 27.61 1.25
C GLU A 21 -18.06 27.08 2.31
N ARG A 22 -17.15 26.16 1.95
CA ARG A 22 -16.27 25.48 2.92
C ARG A 22 -14.82 25.38 2.44
N ASP A 23 -13.91 25.92 3.25
CA ASP A 23 -12.46 25.85 3.07
C ASP A 23 -11.73 25.02 4.16
N TYR A 24 -12.48 24.29 4.99
CA TYR A 24 -11.94 23.55 6.14
C TYR A 24 -12.34 22.07 6.16
N LEU A 25 -11.54 21.25 6.84
CA LEU A 25 -11.82 19.86 7.23
C LEU A 25 -12.06 19.80 8.74
N VAL A 26 -12.64 18.71 9.23
CA VAL A 26 -12.91 18.52 10.67
C VAL A 26 -12.06 17.43 11.28
N ARG A 27 -11.60 17.65 12.51
CA ARG A 27 -11.01 16.62 13.38
C ARG A 27 -12.09 15.88 14.14
N ASN A 28 -11.68 14.78 14.78
CA ASN A 28 -12.52 13.97 15.65
C ASN A 28 -13.06 14.68 16.90
N ASN A 29 -12.48 15.81 17.29
CA ASN A 29 -12.91 16.66 18.38
C ASN A 29 -13.79 17.84 17.90
N GLY A 30 -14.09 17.93 16.60
CA GLY A 30 -14.85 19.01 15.99
C GLY A 30 -14.00 20.21 15.54
N ASP A 31 -12.70 20.23 15.82
CA ASP A 31 -11.82 21.32 15.40
C ASP A 31 -11.78 21.42 13.87
N GLN A 32 -11.85 22.65 13.39
CA GLN A 32 -11.76 22.96 11.96
C GLN A 32 -10.31 23.23 11.57
N VAL A 33 -9.85 22.60 10.50
CA VAL A 33 -8.51 22.77 9.95
C VAL A 33 -8.63 23.25 8.51
N LYS A 34 -8.02 24.38 8.18
CA LYS A 34 -8.03 24.90 6.81
C LYS A 34 -7.36 23.92 5.84
N ILE A 35 -7.98 23.74 4.68
CA ILE A 35 -7.45 22.86 3.61
C ILE A 35 -6.07 23.33 3.15
N SER A 36 -5.80 24.63 3.17
CA SER A 36 -4.49 25.20 2.82
C SER A 36 -3.34 24.62 3.67
N ASN A 37 -3.61 24.11 4.86
CA ASN A 37 -2.59 23.51 5.73
C ASN A 37 -2.09 22.14 5.22
N LEU A 38 -2.76 21.55 4.23
CA LEU A 38 -2.38 20.29 3.61
C LEU A 38 -1.50 20.49 2.37
N ILE A 39 -1.33 21.73 1.89
CA ILE A 39 -0.50 22.00 0.71
C ILE A 39 0.95 21.59 0.99
N GLY A 40 1.54 20.85 0.05
CA GLY A 40 2.90 20.33 0.18
C GLY A 40 3.02 19.05 1.01
N LYS A 41 1.91 18.50 1.51
CA LYS A 41 1.89 17.20 2.21
C LYS A 41 1.51 16.06 1.28
N THR A 42 2.00 14.86 1.60
CA THR A 42 1.42 13.62 1.08
C THR A 42 0.04 13.42 1.73
N VAL A 43 -1.01 13.25 0.94
CA VAL A 43 -2.39 13.13 1.42
C VAL A 43 -2.98 11.77 1.07
N GLY A 44 -3.45 11.04 2.08
CA GLY A 44 -4.24 9.82 1.91
C GLY A 44 -5.74 10.13 1.88
N LEU A 45 -6.42 9.96 0.75
CA LEU A 45 -7.87 10.02 0.66
C LEU A 45 -8.46 8.66 1.06
N TYR A 46 -9.03 8.59 2.27
CA TYR A 46 -9.51 7.36 2.87
C TYR A 46 -11.03 7.24 2.77
N PHE A 47 -11.51 6.42 1.84
CA PHE A 47 -12.92 6.12 1.66
C PHE A 47 -13.31 4.92 2.53
N SER A 48 -14.18 5.14 3.50
CA SER A 48 -14.52 4.14 4.51
C SER A 48 -15.90 4.37 5.13
N GLY A 49 -16.37 3.47 5.99
CA GLY A 49 -17.62 3.62 6.72
C GLY A 49 -17.72 2.64 7.90
N SER A 50 -18.38 3.05 8.97
CA SER A 50 -18.46 2.31 10.24
C SER A 50 -19.17 0.96 10.14
N TRP A 51 -20.09 0.84 9.19
CA TRP A 51 -20.88 -0.36 8.93
C TRP A 51 -20.12 -1.42 8.12
N CYS A 52 -18.92 -1.10 7.63
CA CYS A 52 -18.11 -1.96 6.76
C CYS A 52 -17.09 -2.76 7.59
N GLY A 53 -17.29 -4.08 7.69
CA GLY A 53 -16.39 -4.97 8.43
C GLY A 53 -14.91 -4.88 8.02
N PRO A 54 -14.57 -5.01 6.73
CA PRO A 54 -13.19 -4.86 6.26
C PRO A 54 -12.59 -3.48 6.57
N CYS A 55 -13.42 -2.44 6.59
CA CYS A 55 -13.00 -1.08 6.94
C CYS A 55 -12.59 -0.98 8.41
N CYS A 56 -13.40 -1.53 9.31
CA CYS A 56 -13.11 -1.62 10.73
C CYS A 56 -11.84 -2.42 11.03
N HIS A 57 -11.53 -3.43 10.21
CA HIS A 57 -10.28 -4.20 10.34
C HIS A 57 -9.05 -3.43 9.83
N PHE A 58 -9.20 -2.66 8.75
CA PHE A 58 -8.09 -1.90 8.16
C PHE A 58 -7.73 -0.62 8.93
N THR A 59 -8.72 0.04 9.54
CA THR A 59 -8.52 1.36 10.19
C THR A 59 -7.38 1.36 11.22
N PRO A 60 -7.28 0.37 12.14
CA PRO A 60 -6.20 0.35 13.14
C PRO A 60 -4.80 0.33 12.50
N ASN A 61 -4.61 -0.41 11.41
CA ASN A 61 -3.32 -0.47 10.71
C ASN A 61 -2.96 0.89 10.10
N LEU A 62 -3.95 1.61 9.56
CA LEU A 62 -3.73 2.96 9.04
C LEU A 62 -3.45 3.96 10.17
N VAL A 63 -4.06 3.79 11.35
CA VAL A 63 -3.77 4.60 12.55
C VAL A 63 -2.33 4.41 12.98
N GLU A 64 -1.84 3.17 13.08
CA GLU A 64 -0.46 2.86 13.45
C GLU A 64 0.54 3.56 12.50
N VAL A 65 0.38 3.38 11.19
CA VAL A 65 1.24 4.05 10.20
C VAL A 65 1.16 5.57 10.30
N TYR A 66 -0.04 6.13 10.50
CA TYR A 66 -0.20 7.57 10.64
C TYR A 66 0.54 8.10 11.87
N GLU A 67 0.43 7.43 13.02
CA GLU A 67 1.11 7.82 14.26
C GLU A 67 2.63 7.77 14.13
N GLU A 68 3.18 6.76 13.45
CA GLU A 68 4.62 6.66 13.17
C GLU A 68 5.13 7.78 12.24
N LEU A 69 4.27 8.31 11.37
CA LEU A 69 4.61 9.40 10.44
C LEU A 69 4.38 10.80 11.03
N LEU A 70 3.69 10.93 12.18
CA LEU A 70 3.46 12.23 12.84
C LEU A 70 4.74 13.06 13.04
N PRO A 71 5.89 12.50 13.47
CA PRO A 71 7.12 13.27 13.66
C PRO A 71 7.69 13.87 12.37
N LYS A 72 7.35 13.31 11.19
CA LYS A 72 7.78 13.87 9.89
C LYS A 72 6.97 15.11 9.51
N GLY A 73 5.70 15.17 9.90
CA GLY A 73 4.82 16.33 9.73
C GLY A 73 4.34 16.61 8.30
N ASP A 74 4.71 15.77 7.33
CA ASP A 74 4.46 15.92 5.90
C ASP A 74 3.44 14.91 5.35
N PHE A 75 2.76 14.16 6.23
CA PHE A 75 1.68 13.23 5.89
C PHE A 75 0.36 13.62 6.56
N GLU A 76 -0.75 13.49 5.85
CA GLU A 76 -2.10 13.69 6.40
C GLU A 76 -3.09 12.71 5.75
N VAL A 77 -4.15 12.34 6.47
CA VAL A 77 -5.24 11.52 5.95
C VAL A 77 -6.54 12.33 5.98
N VAL A 78 -7.32 12.23 4.90
CA VAL A 78 -8.66 12.82 4.81
C VAL A 78 -9.67 11.70 4.68
N PHE A 79 -10.49 11.52 5.71
CA PHE A 79 -11.60 10.57 5.73
C PHE A 79 -12.78 11.07 4.91
N ILE A 80 -13.20 10.26 3.94
CA ILE A 80 -14.38 10.44 3.11
C ILE A 80 -15.39 9.36 3.49
N SER A 81 -16.29 9.73 4.40
CA SER A 81 -17.26 8.80 4.97
C SER A 81 -18.36 8.36 4.00
N SER A 82 -18.65 7.06 4.06
CA SER A 82 -19.83 6.40 3.48
C SER A 82 -20.88 6.04 4.54
N ASP A 83 -20.80 6.62 5.75
CA ASP A 83 -21.80 6.45 6.79
C ASP A 83 -23.14 7.09 6.39
N ARG A 84 -24.22 6.61 7.00
CA ARG A 84 -25.59 6.98 6.62
C ARG A 84 -26.18 8.08 7.49
N ASN A 85 -25.57 8.37 8.63
CA ASN A 85 -25.99 9.40 9.56
C ASN A 85 -24.79 9.95 10.34
N ASP A 86 -25.02 11.12 10.95
CA ASP A 86 -23.99 11.89 11.66
C ASP A 86 -23.46 11.15 12.89
N GLU A 87 -24.31 10.40 13.60
CA GLU A 87 -23.93 9.60 14.77
C GLU A 87 -22.91 8.51 14.41
N SER A 88 -23.17 7.76 13.34
CA SER A 88 -22.28 6.71 12.84
C SER A 88 -20.95 7.29 12.34
N PHE A 89 -21.02 8.44 11.66
CA PHE A 89 -19.84 9.19 11.21
C PHE A 89 -18.97 9.62 12.40
N ASN A 90 -19.55 10.31 13.37
CA ASN A 90 -18.83 10.84 14.53
C ASN A 90 -18.26 9.70 15.39
N GLY A 91 -19.04 8.64 15.62
CA GLY A 91 -18.59 7.48 16.41
C GLY A 91 -17.41 6.73 15.78
N TYR A 92 -17.28 6.77 14.45
CA TYR A 92 -16.16 6.15 13.75
C TYR A 92 -14.96 7.10 13.59
N LEU A 93 -15.20 8.36 13.27
CA LEU A 93 -14.18 9.41 13.23
C LEU A 93 -13.50 9.58 14.61
N ALA A 94 -14.22 9.38 15.71
CA ALA A 94 -13.67 9.37 17.07
C ALA A 94 -12.49 8.40 17.27
N LYS A 95 -12.35 7.38 16.41
CA LYS A 95 -11.27 6.38 16.46
C LYS A 95 -10.09 6.72 15.55
N MET A 96 -10.14 7.87 14.88
CA MET A 96 -9.16 8.27 13.86
C MET A 96 -8.43 9.56 14.28
N PRO A 97 -7.10 9.63 14.16
CA PRO A 97 -6.31 10.80 14.57
C PRO A 97 -6.19 11.89 13.48
N TRP A 98 -6.86 11.71 12.34
CA TRP A 98 -6.73 12.55 11.14
C TRP A 98 -8.00 13.38 10.83
N LEU A 99 -8.04 13.99 9.65
CA LEU A 99 -9.09 14.92 9.23
C LEU A 99 -10.21 14.21 8.45
N ALA A 100 -11.37 14.85 8.35
CA ALA A 100 -12.49 14.36 7.56
C ALA A 100 -13.18 15.48 6.78
N ILE A 101 -13.78 15.12 5.65
CA ILE A 101 -14.81 15.96 5.03
C ILE A 101 -16.04 15.96 5.95
N PRO A 102 -16.57 17.12 6.37
CA PRO A 102 -17.74 17.17 7.26
C PRO A 102 -18.90 16.33 6.74
N PHE A 103 -19.63 15.66 7.63
CA PHE A 103 -20.75 14.82 7.25
C PHE A 103 -21.89 15.58 6.55
N SER A 104 -22.06 16.87 6.86
CA SER A 104 -22.99 17.76 6.16
C SER A 104 -22.65 17.97 4.69
N ASP A 105 -21.37 17.92 4.31
CA ASP A 105 -20.90 18.14 2.93
C ASP A 105 -20.97 16.86 2.08
N SER A 106 -22.19 16.39 1.87
CA SER A 106 -22.46 15.16 1.11
C SER A 106 -22.09 15.28 -0.36
N GLU A 107 -22.17 16.48 -0.93
CA GLU A 107 -21.83 16.76 -2.32
C GLU A 107 -20.34 16.55 -2.58
N THR A 108 -19.46 17.11 -1.75
CA THR A 108 -18.01 16.90 -1.89
C THR A 108 -17.65 15.42 -1.74
N ARG A 109 -18.25 14.71 -0.76
CA ARG A 109 -17.99 13.27 -0.59
C ARG A 109 -18.42 12.46 -1.81
N LYS A 110 -19.58 12.75 -2.39
CA LYS A 110 -20.09 12.09 -3.60
C LYS A 110 -19.19 12.40 -4.81
N ARG A 111 -18.84 13.68 -5.02
CA ARG A 111 -17.95 14.14 -6.09
C ARG A 111 -16.59 13.44 -6.03
N LEU A 112 -15.97 13.35 -4.86
CA LEU A 112 -14.69 12.66 -4.67
C LEU A 112 -14.80 11.17 -5.01
N LYS A 113 -15.86 10.50 -4.54
CA LYS A 113 -16.09 9.09 -4.85
C LYS A 113 -16.20 8.84 -6.36
N GLU A 114 -16.91 9.70 -7.07
CA GLU A 114 -17.09 9.63 -8.52
C GLU A 114 -15.79 9.96 -9.28
N LEU A 115 -15.12 11.05 -8.92
CA LEU A 115 -13.86 11.50 -9.52
C LEU A 115 -12.79 10.42 -9.47
N PHE A 116 -12.61 9.80 -8.30
CA PHE A 116 -11.64 8.73 -8.09
C PHE A 116 -12.17 7.33 -8.43
N LYS A 117 -13.38 7.23 -9.01
CA LYS A 117 -14.00 5.98 -9.46
C LYS A 117 -14.03 4.90 -8.36
N VAL A 118 -14.28 5.29 -7.12
CA VAL A 118 -14.27 4.39 -5.96
C VAL A 118 -15.51 3.49 -5.98
N ARG A 119 -15.30 2.20 -6.28
CA ARG A 119 -16.37 1.18 -6.41
C ARG A 119 -16.64 0.39 -5.13
N GLY A 120 -15.73 0.41 -4.16
CA GLY A 120 -15.84 -0.33 -2.91
C GLY A 120 -14.99 0.29 -1.81
N ILE A 121 -15.28 -0.08 -0.56
CA ILE A 121 -14.55 0.38 0.63
C ILE A 121 -14.04 -0.84 1.44
N PRO A 122 -12.90 -0.73 2.16
CA PRO A 122 -12.05 0.45 2.25
C PRO A 122 -11.30 0.72 0.93
N ASN A 123 -11.10 2.00 0.62
CA ASN A 123 -10.22 2.43 -0.46
C ASN A 123 -9.34 3.58 0.04
N LEU A 124 -8.05 3.53 -0.29
CA LEU A 124 -7.08 4.53 0.13
C LEU A 124 -6.25 4.93 -1.09
N ILE A 125 -6.30 6.21 -1.42
CA ILE A 125 -5.61 6.79 -2.56
C ILE A 125 -4.59 7.78 -2.02
N PHE A 126 -3.32 7.64 -2.42
CA PHE A 126 -2.28 8.58 -2.04
C PHE A 126 -2.07 9.64 -3.12
N LEU A 127 -2.09 10.89 -2.70
CA LEU A 127 -1.65 12.05 -3.46
C LEU A 127 -0.29 12.50 -2.90
N ASP A 128 0.64 12.86 -3.78
CA ASP A 128 1.90 13.48 -3.35
C ASP A 128 1.71 14.96 -2.96
N ALA A 129 2.80 15.58 -2.53
CA ALA A 129 2.87 17.01 -2.17
C ALA A 129 2.40 17.98 -3.27
N THR A 130 2.36 17.54 -4.53
CA THR A 130 1.89 18.30 -5.69
C THR A 130 0.44 18.02 -6.06
N GLY A 131 -0.24 17.16 -5.29
CA GLY A 131 -1.61 16.73 -5.54
C GLY A 131 -1.74 15.71 -6.68
N LYS A 132 -0.63 15.13 -7.15
CA LYS A 132 -0.65 14.07 -8.17
C LYS A 132 -1.02 12.74 -7.52
N VAL A 133 -1.88 11.96 -8.19
CA VAL A 133 -2.19 10.60 -7.76
C VAL A 133 -0.96 9.71 -7.89
N VAL A 134 -0.49 9.21 -6.75
CA VAL A 134 0.65 8.30 -6.66
C VAL A 134 0.20 6.86 -6.84
N THR A 135 -0.89 6.49 -6.16
CA THR A 135 -1.43 5.12 -6.19
C THR A 135 -2.85 5.08 -5.64
N ASN A 136 -3.66 4.18 -6.18
CA ASN A 136 -5.00 3.84 -5.66
C ASN A 136 -5.00 2.51 -4.87
N GLN A 137 -3.81 1.94 -4.61
CA GLN A 137 -3.64 0.66 -3.94
C GLN A 137 -3.17 0.86 -2.48
N GLY A 138 -3.52 1.99 -1.87
CA GLY A 138 -3.02 2.37 -0.54
C GLY A 138 -3.38 1.36 0.55
N VAL A 139 -4.57 0.75 0.49
CA VAL A 139 -4.97 -0.31 1.44
C VAL A 139 -3.99 -1.49 1.39
N ARG A 140 -3.59 -1.92 0.19
CA ARG A 140 -2.64 -3.02 0.03
C ARG A 140 -1.24 -2.61 0.49
N ILE A 141 -0.80 -1.42 0.11
CA ILE A 141 0.53 -0.90 0.49
C ILE A 141 0.68 -0.81 2.01
N ILE A 142 -0.32 -0.27 2.70
CA ILE A 142 -0.33 -0.21 4.17
C ILE A 142 -0.32 -1.60 4.79
N GLY A 143 -1.11 -2.54 4.22
CA GLY A 143 -1.14 -3.92 4.72
C GLY A 143 0.14 -4.72 4.49
N GLU A 144 0.85 -4.46 3.39
CA GLU A 144 2.07 -5.20 3.01
C GLU A 144 3.35 -4.57 3.61
N TYR A 145 3.43 -3.24 3.63
CA TYR A 145 4.67 -2.51 3.94
C TYR A 145 4.57 -1.56 5.12
N GLY A 146 3.37 -1.33 5.68
CA GLY A 146 3.17 -0.41 6.80
C GLY A 146 3.82 0.96 6.56
N VAL A 147 4.58 1.44 7.55
CA VAL A 147 5.31 2.71 7.50
C VAL A 147 6.46 2.70 6.48
N ASP A 148 7.08 1.55 6.21
CA ASP A 148 8.23 1.44 5.32
C ASP A 148 7.86 1.80 3.89
N GLY A 149 6.58 1.65 3.55
CA GLY A 149 6.01 2.08 2.28
C GLY A 149 6.13 3.57 2.02
N TYR A 150 6.28 4.42 3.04
CA TYR A 150 6.37 5.88 2.89
C TYR A 150 7.56 6.29 2.00
N PRO A 151 7.42 7.23 1.04
CA PRO A 151 6.28 8.14 0.78
C PRO A 151 5.19 7.55 -0.14
N PHE A 152 5.05 6.23 -0.18
CA PHE A 152 4.05 5.46 -0.94
C PHE A 152 4.14 5.61 -2.46
N THR A 153 5.25 6.18 -2.95
CA THR A 153 5.61 6.29 -4.37
C THR A 153 5.79 4.92 -5.02
N THR A 154 5.48 4.82 -6.30
CA THR A 154 5.66 3.56 -7.06
C THR A 154 7.12 3.10 -7.01
N GLU A 155 8.06 4.03 -7.08
CA GLU A 155 9.50 3.80 -6.98
C GLU A 155 9.85 3.16 -5.63
N ARG A 156 9.36 3.73 -4.51
CA ARG A 156 9.57 3.17 -3.17
C ARG A 156 8.99 1.77 -3.04
N ILE A 157 7.79 1.54 -3.54
CA ILE A 157 7.12 0.23 -3.45
C ILE A 157 7.84 -0.82 -4.31
N ASN A 158 8.33 -0.45 -5.50
CA ASN A 158 9.11 -1.36 -6.34
C ASN A 158 10.45 -1.70 -5.68
N PHE A 159 11.12 -0.73 -5.07
CA PHE A 159 12.34 -0.96 -4.32
C PHE A 159 12.14 -1.98 -3.18
N LEU A 160 11.10 -1.81 -2.36
CA LEU A 160 10.78 -2.76 -1.27
C LEU A 160 10.50 -4.17 -1.78
N LYS A 161 9.79 -4.29 -2.90
CA LYS A 161 9.52 -5.59 -3.54
C LYS A 161 10.80 -6.26 -4.01
N GLU A 162 11.70 -5.52 -4.65
CA GLU A 162 12.98 -6.05 -5.11
C GLU A 162 13.86 -6.48 -3.92
N GLU A 163 13.89 -5.71 -2.83
CA GLU A 163 14.59 -6.12 -1.60
C GLU A 163 14.02 -7.41 -1.01
N GLU A 164 12.69 -7.55 -0.93
CA GLU A 164 12.04 -8.76 -0.43
C GLU A 164 12.32 -9.97 -1.32
N GLU A 165 12.26 -9.82 -2.65
CA GLU A 165 12.61 -10.87 -3.61
C GLU A 165 14.07 -11.28 -3.50
N ASN A 166 14.98 -10.32 -3.34
CA ASN A 166 16.41 -10.58 -3.17
C ASN A 166 16.69 -11.25 -1.82
N ALA A 167 16.00 -10.85 -0.74
CA ALA A 167 16.09 -11.50 0.55
C ALA A 167 15.59 -12.96 0.48
N LYS A 168 14.47 -13.20 -0.21
CA LYS A 168 13.94 -14.56 -0.45
C LYS A 168 14.90 -15.43 -1.28
N LYS A 169 15.55 -14.86 -2.30
CA LYS A 169 16.56 -15.57 -3.12
C LYS A 169 17.85 -15.84 -2.32
N ASN A 170 18.31 -14.88 -1.51
CA ASN A 170 19.52 -15.01 -0.70
C ASN A 170 19.32 -15.93 0.51
N GLN A 171 18.11 -16.02 1.05
CA GLN A 171 17.70 -17.06 2.01
C GLN A 171 17.48 -18.42 1.33
N SER A 172 18.27 -18.71 0.29
CA SER A 172 18.10 -19.84 -0.63
C SER A 172 17.97 -21.17 0.12
N LEU A 173 17.30 -22.14 -0.53
CA LEU A 173 17.19 -23.53 -0.08
C LEU A 173 18.52 -24.12 0.41
N SER A 174 19.66 -23.65 -0.11
CA SER A 174 20.98 -24.01 0.44
C SER A 174 21.13 -23.63 1.91
N THR A 175 20.77 -22.42 2.35
CA THR A 175 20.89 -22.00 3.76
C THR A 175 19.88 -22.71 4.67
N ILE A 176 18.71 -23.08 4.15
CA ILE A 176 17.65 -23.78 4.91
C ILE A 176 17.92 -25.29 4.99
N LEU A 177 18.41 -25.90 3.91
CA LEU A 177 18.60 -27.35 3.79
C LEU A 177 20.03 -27.80 4.12
N VAL A 178 21.00 -26.89 4.08
CA VAL A 178 22.38 -27.13 4.54
C VAL A 178 22.53 -26.57 5.94
N HIS A 179 22.23 -27.40 6.93
CA HIS A 179 22.51 -27.11 8.35
C HIS A 179 23.70 -27.96 8.82
N GLY A 180 24.80 -27.31 9.20
CA GLY A 180 26.04 -27.99 9.59
C GLY A 180 26.74 -28.68 8.42
N SER A 181 27.10 -29.96 8.55
CA SER A 181 27.81 -30.75 7.52
C SER A 181 26.89 -31.44 6.49
N ARG A 182 25.57 -31.24 6.55
CA ARG A 182 24.62 -31.93 5.66
C ARG A 182 24.44 -31.18 4.36
N SER A 183 25.07 -31.67 3.29
CA SER A 183 25.03 -31.07 1.94
C SER A 183 24.10 -31.81 0.96
N HIS A 184 23.19 -32.67 1.44
CA HIS A 184 22.28 -33.47 0.60
C HIS A 184 20.89 -33.67 1.23
N LEU A 185 19.89 -33.94 0.40
CA LEU A 185 18.58 -34.48 0.80
C LEU A 185 18.48 -35.96 0.49
N VAL A 186 17.58 -36.68 1.17
CA VAL A 186 17.29 -38.10 0.87
C VAL A 186 15.90 -38.20 0.26
N SER A 187 15.80 -38.81 -0.93
CA SER A 187 14.54 -39.15 -1.60
C SER A 187 13.81 -40.26 -0.86
N ASN A 188 12.51 -40.40 -1.08
CA ASN A 188 11.67 -41.49 -0.56
C ASN A 188 12.19 -42.90 -0.95
N ASP A 189 12.98 -42.96 -2.03
CA ASP A 189 13.57 -44.20 -2.56
C ASP A 189 14.96 -44.48 -1.97
N GLY A 190 15.42 -43.68 -1.00
CA GLY A 190 16.72 -43.79 -0.34
C GLY A 190 17.89 -43.12 -1.06
N ASN A 191 17.65 -42.46 -2.21
CA ASN A 191 18.69 -41.79 -2.98
C ASN A 191 19.07 -40.42 -2.39
N GLU A 192 20.36 -40.11 -2.32
CA GLU A 192 20.86 -38.81 -1.86
C GLU A 192 20.97 -37.79 -3.02
N VAL A 193 20.45 -36.58 -2.81
CA VAL A 193 20.48 -35.45 -3.76
C VAL A 193 21.36 -34.35 -3.19
N TYR A 194 22.55 -34.15 -3.76
CA TYR A 194 23.57 -33.22 -3.27
C TYR A 194 23.42 -31.81 -3.85
N PHE A 195 23.53 -30.78 -3.00
CA PHE A 195 23.29 -29.37 -3.36
C PHE A 195 24.39 -28.68 -4.18
N TRP A 196 25.43 -29.39 -4.61
CA TRP A 196 26.60 -28.81 -5.30
C TRP A 196 26.82 -29.27 -6.75
N LEU A 197 25.78 -29.79 -7.44
CA LEU A 197 25.95 -30.33 -8.80
C LEU A 197 24.99 -29.79 -9.86
N SER A 198 24.44 -28.57 -9.70
CA SER A 198 23.60 -27.96 -10.74
C SER A 198 24.29 -26.92 -11.63
N THR A 199 25.62 -26.81 -11.63
CA THR A 199 26.32 -25.88 -12.56
C THR A 199 27.39 -26.49 -13.46
N LEU A 200 27.57 -27.82 -13.55
CA LEU A 200 28.68 -28.34 -14.38
C LEU A 200 28.50 -29.73 -15.04
N ILE A 201 27.28 -30.18 -15.33
CA ILE A 201 27.09 -31.34 -16.22
C ILE A 201 26.14 -30.99 -17.37
N ALA A 202 26.63 -30.15 -18.28
CA ALA A 202 26.06 -30.00 -19.63
C ALA A 202 27.12 -30.12 -20.74
N LEU A 203 28.35 -30.57 -20.45
CA LEU A 203 29.46 -30.51 -21.41
C LEU A 203 30.33 -31.78 -21.56
N LEU A 204 29.86 -32.98 -21.20
CA LEU A 204 30.65 -34.21 -21.37
C LEU A 204 29.95 -35.37 -22.09
N TRP A 205 29.08 -35.07 -23.07
CA TRP A 205 28.80 -36.03 -24.14
C TRP A 205 29.06 -35.37 -25.50
N SER A 206 30.35 -35.25 -25.84
CA SER A 206 30.81 -34.94 -27.19
C SER A 206 31.90 -35.93 -27.60
N GLY A 207 31.45 -37.00 -28.28
CA GLY A 207 32.19 -37.77 -29.29
C GLY A 207 33.09 -38.91 -28.80
N PRO A 208 33.69 -39.70 -29.72
CA PRO A 208 33.16 -40.23 -30.98
C PRO A 208 33.29 -41.78 -31.03
N VAL A 209 32.44 -42.48 -31.78
CA VAL A 209 32.66 -43.90 -32.12
C VAL A 209 33.25 -44.00 -33.52
N LEU A 210 34.56 -44.23 -33.57
CA LEU A 210 35.29 -44.92 -34.65
C LEU A 210 36.21 -45.92 -33.91
N LEU A 211 36.31 -47.20 -34.24
CA LEU A 211 36.77 -47.75 -35.51
C LEU A 211 36.47 -49.26 -35.60
N ASN A 212 36.25 -49.73 -36.83
CA ASN A 212 36.14 -51.13 -37.30
C ASN A 212 37.24 -52.09 -36.79
N MET A 213 36.89 -53.37 -36.65
CA MET A 213 37.41 -54.51 -37.46
C MET A 213 36.35 -55.61 -37.53
#